data_AF-A0A3M1SZR4-F1
#
_entry.id   AF-A0A3M1SZR4-F1
#
_cell.length_a   1.000
_cell.length_b   1.000
_cell.length_c   1.000
_cell.angle_alpha   90.00
_cell.angle_beta   90.00
_cell.angle_gamma   90.00
#
_symmetry.space_group_name_H-M   'P 1'
#
loop_
_entity.id
_entity.type
_entity.pdbx_description
1 polymer ?
#
loop_
_entity_poly.entity_id
_entity_poly.type
_entity_poly.pdbx_seq_one_letter_code
_entity_poly.pdbx_strand_id
1 'polypeptide(L)'
;MADARERSWERCAAAGDELAAVRWAVERLRRGALDPRRLRLAARLGDPLARRLVGGGAPPPPDLEALLRSLGRWDGTPWGRAAVAAAEAALPHWEPRARVARKRSSARERAAARGYLDAARAFLACPCPRHEGALRARRPPPGARFLRGLEDAARHEVPERPRAARATIRASARVAGEAPVREAVRADLLGWALADPRR
;
A
#
# COMPACT_ATOMS: atom_id res chain seq x y z
N MET A 1 -6.73 -18.17 -22.90
CA MET A 1 -5.43 -18.87 -22.92
C MET A 1 -4.33 -17.84 -23.09
N ALA A 2 -3.41 -17.69 -22.14
CA ALA A 2 -2.21 -16.87 -22.34
C ALA A 2 -1.35 -17.52 -23.45
N ASP A 3 -1.10 -16.74 -24.49
CA ASP A 3 -0.36 -17.15 -25.69
C ASP A 3 1.04 -17.67 -25.29
N ALA A 4 1.56 -18.71 -25.94
CA ALA A 4 2.85 -19.31 -25.59
C ALA A 4 4.00 -18.28 -25.61
N ARG A 5 3.86 -17.25 -26.44
CA ARG A 5 4.76 -16.09 -26.52
C ARG A 5 4.77 -15.25 -25.24
N GLU A 6 3.61 -15.04 -24.63
CA GLU A 6 3.49 -14.25 -23.40
C GLU A 6 4.14 -14.97 -22.21
N ARG A 7 3.90 -16.28 -22.08
CA ARG A 7 4.59 -17.10 -21.09
C ARG A 7 6.10 -17.13 -21.30
N SER A 8 6.56 -17.01 -22.54
CA SER A 8 7.98 -16.85 -22.85
C SER A 8 8.51 -15.50 -22.37
N TRP A 9 7.83 -14.40 -22.70
CA TRP A 9 8.23 -13.06 -22.25
C TRP A 9 8.20 -12.91 -20.72
N GLU A 10 7.20 -13.49 -20.04
CA GLU A 10 7.10 -13.50 -18.58
C GLU A 10 8.34 -14.20 -17.96
N ARG A 11 8.71 -15.38 -18.46
CA ARG A 11 9.90 -16.10 -17.98
C ARG A 11 11.20 -15.33 -18.26
N CYS A 12 11.36 -14.78 -19.45
CA CYS A 12 12.55 -14.01 -19.79
C CYS A 12 12.64 -12.72 -18.96
N ALA A 13 11.52 -12.03 -18.73
CA ALA A 13 11.45 -10.87 -17.85
C ALA A 13 11.83 -11.24 -16.40
N ALA A 14 11.36 -12.39 -15.89
CA ALA A 14 11.75 -12.90 -14.58
C ALA A 14 13.25 -13.26 -14.49
N ALA A 15 13.88 -13.60 -15.63
CA ALA A 15 15.31 -13.83 -15.73
C ALA A 15 16.14 -12.54 -15.94
N GLY A 16 15.50 -11.36 -15.98
CA GLY A 16 16.18 -10.07 -16.12
C GLY A 16 16.28 -9.52 -17.55
N ASP A 17 15.64 -10.14 -18.54
CA ASP A 17 15.58 -9.60 -19.90
C ASP A 17 14.68 -8.36 -19.95
N GLU A 18 15.30 -7.18 -20.06
CA GLU A 18 14.62 -5.89 -20.08
C GLU A 18 13.68 -5.73 -21.29
N LEU A 19 14.04 -6.26 -22.46
CA LEU A 19 13.23 -6.16 -23.66
C LEU A 19 11.99 -7.06 -23.55
N ALA A 20 12.17 -8.27 -22.99
CA ALA A 20 11.05 -9.15 -22.67
C ALA A 20 10.12 -8.53 -21.63
N ALA A 21 10.66 -7.85 -20.60
CA ALA A 21 9.87 -7.14 -19.60
C ALA A 21 9.01 -6.02 -20.22
N VAL A 22 9.58 -5.23 -21.13
CA VAL A 22 8.84 -4.20 -21.88
C VAL A 22 7.74 -4.82 -22.74
N ARG A 23 8.06 -5.86 -23.53
CA ARG A 23 7.08 -6.54 -24.39
C ARG A 23 5.93 -7.14 -23.58
N TRP A 24 6.26 -7.78 -22.47
CA TRP A 24 5.27 -8.36 -21.56
C TRP A 24 4.35 -7.29 -20.95
N ALA A 25 4.91 -6.18 -20.46
CA ALA A 25 4.12 -5.10 -19.90
C ALA A 25 3.22 -4.40 -20.93
N VAL A 26 3.69 -4.21 -22.17
CA VAL A 26 2.88 -3.69 -23.28
C VAL A 26 1.71 -4.63 -23.59
N GLU A 27 1.93 -5.93 -23.62
CA GLU A 27 0.86 -6.90 -23.86
C GLU A 27 -0.17 -6.91 -22.71
N ARG A 28 0.29 -6.80 -21.46
CA ARG A 28 -0.60 -6.63 -20.30
C ARG A 28 -1.45 -5.36 -20.40
N LEU A 29 -0.88 -4.24 -20.86
CA LEU A 29 -1.63 -3.00 -21.11
C LEU A 29 -2.69 -3.19 -22.20
N ARG A 30 -2.31 -3.75 -23.35
CA ARG A 30 -3.23 -3.97 -24.48
C ARG A 30 -4.43 -4.82 -24.08
N ARG A 31 -4.20 -5.82 -23.23
CA ARG A 31 -5.27 -6.70 -22.76
C ARG A 31 -6.04 -6.13 -21.58
N GLY A 32 -5.65 -4.99 -21.00
CA GLY A 32 -6.27 -4.45 -19.79
C GLY A 32 -5.94 -5.22 -18.50
N ALA A 33 -4.87 -6.02 -18.51
CA ALA A 33 -4.29 -6.67 -17.32
C ALA A 33 -3.30 -5.75 -16.56
N LEU A 34 -3.10 -4.53 -17.08
CA LEU A 34 -2.40 -3.45 -16.40
C LEU A 34 -3.20 -2.16 -16.63
N ASP A 35 -3.54 -1.47 -15.55
CA ASP A 35 -4.32 -0.24 -15.62
C ASP A 35 -3.39 0.97 -15.93
N PRO A 36 -3.69 1.81 -16.94
CA PRO A 36 -2.83 2.95 -17.29
C PRO A 36 -2.66 3.98 -16.17
N ARG A 37 -3.68 4.17 -15.30
CA ARG A 37 -3.54 5.06 -14.14
C ARG A 37 -2.56 4.43 -13.14
N ARG A 38 -2.73 3.15 -12.78
CA ARG A 38 -1.79 2.43 -11.90
C ARG A 38 -0.36 2.43 -12.44
N LEU A 39 -0.17 2.27 -13.75
CA LEU A 39 1.15 2.37 -14.37
C LEU A 39 1.79 3.75 -14.15
N ARG A 40 1.02 4.84 -14.31
CA ARG A 40 1.51 6.20 -14.01
C ARG A 40 1.84 6.38 -12.53
N LEU A 41 1.16 5.67 -11.61
CA LEU A 41 1.51 5.67 -10.20
C LEU A 41 2.86 4.96 -10.00
N ALA A 42 3.03 3.76 -10.57
CA ALA A 42 4.29 3.03 -10.50
C ALA A 42 5.47 3.87 -11.03
N ALA A 43 5.28 4.56 -12.16
CA ALA A 43 6.27 5.46 -12.72
C ALA A 43 6.62 6.63 -11.76
N ARG A 44 5.60 7.19 -11.07
CA ARG A 44 5.80 8.25 -10.07
C ARG A 44 6.57 7.75 -8.85
N LEU A 45 6.34 6.51 -8.43
CA LEU A 45 7.02 5.84 -7.31
C LEU A 45 8.43 5.37 -7.64
N GLY A 46 8.83 5.49 -8.92
CA GLY A 46 10.18 5.22 -9.38
C GLY A 46 10.40 3.83 -9.94
N ASP A 47 9.34 3.11 -10.34
CA ASP A 47 9.49 1.84 -11.04
C ASP A 47 10.18 2.06 -12.42
N PRO A 48 11.35 1.45 -12.69
CA PRO A 48 12.10 1.70 -13.91
C PRO A 48 11.33 1.36 -15.18
N LEU A 49 10.62 0.23 -15.18
CA LEU A 49 9.85 -0.24 -16.34
C LEU A 49 8.67 0.69 -16.63
N ALA A 50 7.90 1.05 -15.61
CA ALA A 50 6.79 1.99 -15.75
C ALA A 50 7.24 3.36 -16.22
N ARG A 51 8.39 3.86 -15.72
CA ARG A 51 8.96 5.13 -16.19
C ARG A 51 9.32 5.08 -17.67
N ARG A 52 9.91 3.98 -18.14
CA ARG A 52 10.20 3.78 -19.57
C ARG A 52 8.91 3.76 -20.40
N LEU A 53 7.89 3.02 -19.95
CA LEU A 53 6.61 2.90 -20.66
C LEU A 53 5.80 4.20 -20.72
N VAL A 54 5.91 5.05 -19.70
CA VAL A 54 5.20 6.35 -19.63
C VAL A 54 5.99 7.47 -20.32
N GLY A 55 7.24 7.24 -20.74
CA GLY A 55 8.05 8.21 -21.48
C GLY A 55 8.92 9.13 -20.61
N GLY A 56 9.29 8.70 -19.41
CA GLY A 56 9.97 9.55 -18.44
C GLY A 56 9.02 10.56 -17.79
N GLY A 57 9.41 11.07 -16.62
CA GLY A 57 8.56 11.98 -15.86
C GLY A 57 9.26 12.47 -14.60
N ALA A 58 8.54 13.23 -13.77
CA ALA A 58 9.07 13.78 -12.52
C ALA A 58 9.87 12.72 -11.73
N PRO A 59 11.01 13.10 -11.13
CA PRO A 59 11.83 12.17 -10.38
C PRO A 59 11.03 11.55 -9.23
N PRO A 60 11.37 10.33 -8.78
CA PRO A 60 10.72 9.70 -7.63
C PRO A 60 10.69 10.66 -6.43
N PRO A 61 9.65 10.59 -5.57
CA PRO A 61 9.54 11.51 -4.45
C PRO A 61 10.74 11.31 -3.49
N PRO A 62 11.50 12.37 -3.17
CA PRO A 62 12.74 12.25 -2.39
C PRO A 62 12.50 11.98 -0.91
N ASP A 63 11.30 12.25 -0.40
CA ASP A 63 10.94 12.10 1.01
C ASP A 63 9.47 11.66 1.17
N LEU A 64 9.08 11.37 2.40
CA LEU A 64 7.72 10.92 2.72
C LEU A 64 6.67 12.01 2.37
N GLU A 65 6.96 13.28 2.59
CA GLU A 65 6.00 14.36 2.35
C GLU A 65 5.80 14.61 0.84
N ALA A 66 6.85 14.55 0.04
CA ALA A 66 6.80 14.55 -1.42
C ALA A 66 6.03 13.33 -1.97
N LEU A 67 6.18 12.17 -1.34
CA LEU A 67 5.40 10.97 -1.67
C LEU A 67 3.91 11.22 -1.40
N LEU A 68 3.55 11.71 -0.22
CA LEU A 68 2.16 11.98 0.15
C LEU A 68 1.51 13.07 -0.71
N ARG A 69 2.23 14.16 -1.02
CA ARG A 69 1.76 15.16 -1.99
C ARG A 69 1.49 14.55 -3.35
N SER A 70 2.33 13.61 -3.79
CA SER A 70 2.11 12.92 -5.07
C SER A 70 0.88 12.02 -5.09
N LEU A 71 0.38 11.58 -3.93
CA LEU A 71 -0.85 10.80 -3.79
C LEU A 71 -2.11 11.65 -3.92
N GLY A 72 -2.03 12.98 -3.77
CA GLY A 72 -3.20 13.87 -3.79
C GLY A 72 -3.98 13.93 -5.12
N ARG A 73 -3.37 13.48 -6.23
CA ARG A 73 -3.99 13.42 -7.56
C ARG A 73 -4.66 12.08 -7.88
N TRP A 74 -4.60 11.14 -6.96
CA TRP A 74 -5.14 9.79 -7.12
C TRP A 74 -6.46 9.66 -6.38
N ASP A 75 -7.21 8.61 -6.70
CA ASP A 75 -8.38 8.22 -5.94
C ASP A 75 -8.00 7.85 -4.49
N GLY A 76 -8.99 7.52 -3.65
CA GLY A 76 -8.69 7.21 -2.25
C GLY A 76 -8.01 5.86 -2.02
N THR A 77 -7.92 4.97 -3.03
CA THR A 77 -7.34 3.62 -2.87
C THR A 77 -5.86 3.65 -2.49
N PRO A 78 -4.97 4.41 -3.18
CA PRO A 78 -3.58 4.56 -2.77
C PRO A 78 -3.41 5.14 -1.36
N TRP A 79 -4.31 6.02 -0.92
CA TRP A 79 -4.25 6.58 0.44
C TRP A 79 -4.52 5.53 1.52
N GLY A 80 -5.55 4.72 1.35
CA GLY A 80 -5.86 3.62 2.27
C GLY A 80 -4.72 2.59 2.33
N ARG A 81 -4.17 2.23 1.17
CA ARG A 81 -3.02 1.31 1.06
C ARG A 81 -1.77 1.85 1.73
N ALA A 82 -1.41 3.10 1.45
CA ALA A 82 -0.30 3.78 2.10
C ALA A 82 -0.47 3.83 3.64
N ALA A 83 -1.70 4.06 4.12
CA ALA A 83 -1.98 4.07 5.56
C ALA A 83 -1.77 2.69 6.20
N VAL A 84 -2.22 1.60 5.57
CA VAL A 84 -1.99 0.22 6.05
C VAL A 84 -0.50 -0.11 6.04
N ALA A 85 0.20 0.13 4.93
CA ALA A 85 1.63 -0.17 4.80
C ALA A 85 2.48 0.60 5.82
N ALA A 86 2.17 1.88 6.05
CA ALA A 86 2.83 2.68 7.07
C ALA A 86 2.60 2.12 8.48
N ALA A 87 1.36 1.74 8.80
CA ALA A 87 1.02 1.21 10.11
C ALA A 87 1.65 -0.18 10.36
N GLU A 88 1.76 -1.01 9.33
CA GLU A 88 2.49 -2.28 9.40
C GLU A 88 3.97 -2.08 9.66
N ALA A 89 4.59 -1.09 9.01
CA ALA A 89 5.99 -0.73 9.26
C ALA A 89 6.20 -0.20 10.69
N ALA A 90 5.20 0.48 11.29
CA ALA A 90 5.28 0.98 12.66
C ALA A 90 5.05 -0.08 13.74
N LEU A 91 4.30 -1.14 13.44
CA LEU A 91 3.89 -2.13 14.44
C LEU A 91 5.06 -2.79 15.20
N PRO A 92 6.20 -3.16 14.59
CA PRO A 92 7.35 -3.73 15.30
C PRO A 92 8.01 -2.77 16.30
N HIS A 93 7.98 -1.46 16.00
CA HIS A 93 8.59 -0.40 16.79
C HIS A 93 7.63 0.17 17.85
N TRP A 94 6.36 -0.22 17.79
CA TRP A 94 5.38 0.22 18.76
C TRP A 94 5.56 -0.51 20.10
N GLU A 95 5.88 0.27 21.12
CA GLU A 95 5.80 -0.15 22.52
C GLU A 95 4.42 0.14 23.09
N PRO A 96 3.64 -0.89 23.46
CA PRO A 96 2.37 -0.67 24.11
C PRO A 96 2.54 0.04 25.46
N ARG A 97 1.55 0.84 25.85
CA ARG A 97 1.61 1.70 27.05
C ARG A 97 1.77 0.94 28.38
N ALA A 98 1.70 -0.38 28.38
CA ALA A 98 1.88 -1.24 29.54
C ALA A 98 3.35 -1.25 30.03
N ARG A 99 3.88 -0.08 30.44
CA ARG A 99 5.18 0.02 31.11
C ARG A 99 5.18 -0.58 32.52
N VAL A 100 4.04 -1.04 33.07
CA VAL A 100 3.96 -1.46 34.48
C VAL A 100 3.19 -2.77 34.75
N ALA A 101 2.47 -3.39 33.80
CA ALA A 101 1.73 -4.63 34.12
C ALA A 101 1.71 -5.69 32.99
N ARG A 102 2.62 -6.66 33.13
CA ARG A 102 2.59 -8.03 32.56
C ARG A 102 2.84 -8.16 31.05
N LYS A 103 3.94 -8.83 30.66
CA LYS A 103 4.31 -9.24 29.27
C LYS A 103 3.17 -9.87 28.43
N ARG A 104 2.13 -10.43 29.06
CA ARG A 104 0.95 -10.98 28.37
C ARG A 104 0.03 -9.90 27.76
N SER A 105 -0.03 -8.69 28.34
CA SER A 105 -0.84 -7.58 27.83
C SER A 105 -0.26 -7.04 26.52
N SER A 106 1.06 -6.89 26.43
CA SER A 106 1.75 -6.41 25.23
C SER A 106 1.63 -7.36 24.03
N ALA A 107 1.68 -8.68 24.26
CA ALA A 107 1.48 -9.67 23.20
C ALA A 107 0.04 -9.64 22.65
N ARG A 108 -0.96 -9.57 23.56
CA ARG A 108 -2.37 -9.46 23.18
C ARG A 108 -2.67 -8.18 22.41
N GLU A 109 -2.10 -7.05 22.83
CA GLU A 109 -2.26 -5.77 22.15
C GLU A 109 -1.63 -5.78 20.75
N ARG A 110 -0.44 -6.36 20.58
CA ARG A 110 0.16 -6.54 19.24
C ARG A 110 -0.66 -7.47 18.35
N ALA A 111 -1.20 -8.56 18.90
CA ALA A 111 -2.09 -9.46 18.16
C ALA A 111 -3.38 -8.75 17.74
N ALA A 112 -3.96 -7.93 18.61
CA ALA A 112 -5.14 -7.11 18.29
C ALA A 112 -4.84 -6.08 17.19
N ALA A 113 -3.70 -5.39 17.27
CA ALA A 113 -3.25 -4.46 16.24
C ALA A 113 -3.05 -5.15 14.88
N ARG A 114 -2.41 -6.33 14.87
CA ARG A 114 -2.23 -7.13 13.64
C ARG A 114 -3.57 -7.55 13.05
N GLY A 115 -4.47 -8.09 13.87
CA GLY A 115 -5.80 -8.48 13.40
C GLY A 115 -6.63 -7.30 12.86
N TYR A 116 -6.43 -6.09 13.38
CA TYR A 116 -7.04 -4.87 12.84
C TYR A 116 -6.46 -4.48 11.47
N LEU A 117 -5.13 -4.56 11.31
CA LEU A 117 -4.45 -4.32 10.02
C LEU A 117 -4.85 -5.35 8.96
N ASP A 118 -4.95 -6.63 9.34
CA ASP A 118 -5.39 -7.69 8.44
C ASP A 118 -6.81 -7.44 7.93
N ALA A 119 -7.72 -6.96 8.80
CA ALA A 119 -9.08 -6.60 8.40
C ALA A 119 -9.11 -5.36 7.48
N ALA A 120 -8.27 -4.35 7.75
CA ALA A 120 -8.16 -3.18 6.89
C ALA A 120 -7.62 -3.54 5.50
N ARG A 121 -6.61 -4.41 5.44
CA ARG A 121 -6.07 -4.94 4.19
C ARG A 121 -7.11 -5.75 3.41
N ALA A 122 -7.86 -6.62 4.09
CA ALA A 122 -8.94 -7.39 3.47
C ALA A 122 -10.03 -6.50 2.86
N PHE A 123 -10.42 -5.43 3.57
CA PHE A 123 -11.38 -4.45 3.07
C PHE A 123 -10.85 -3.67 1.86
N LEU A 124 -9.58 -3.26 1.87
CA LEU A 124 -8.97 -2.59 0.70
C LEU A 124 -8.83 -3.51 -0.52
N ALA A 125 -8.69 -4.82 -0.31
CA ALA A 125 -8.69 -5.80 -1.39
C ALA A 125 -10.10 -6.05 -1.93
N CYS A 126 -11.11 -6.07 -1.04
CA CYS A 126 -12.50 -6.34 -1.38
C CYS A 126 -13.45 -5.50 -0.51
N PRO A 127 -13.88 -4.31 -0.99
CA PRO A 127 -14.71 -3.38 -0.22
C PRO A 127 -16.19 -3.80 -0.23
N CYS A 128 -16.49 -4.99 0.30
CA CYS A 128 -17.85 -5.50 0.42
C CYS A 128 -18.35 -5.43 1.87
N PRO A 129 -19.68 -5.50 2.11
CA PRO A 129 -20.26 -5.39 3.46
C PRO A 129 -19.67 -6.38 4.48
N ARG A 130 -19.25 -7.57 4.04
CA ARG A 130 -18.60 -8.58 4.89
C ARG A 130 -17.27 -8.08 5.45
N HIS A 131 -16.38 -7.57 4.59
CA HIS A 131 -15.07 -7.09 5.04
C HIS A 131 -15.19 -5.76 5.77
N GLU A 132 -16.17 -4.93 5.42
CA GLU A 132 -16.48 -3.74 6.19
C GLU A 132 -16.93 -4.08 7.60
N GLY A 133 -17.86 -5.03 7.75
CA GLY A 133 -18.32 -5.51 9.04
C GLY A 133 -17.18 -6.12 9.87
N ALA A 134 -16.29 -6.89 9.25
CA ALA A 134 -15.11 -7.44 9.91
C ALA A 134 -14.12 -6.37 10.38
N LEU A 135 -13.94 -5.29 9.62
CA LEU A 135 -13.13 -4.14 10.03
C LEU A 135 -13.79 -3.39 11.19
N ARG A 136 -15.09 -3.07 11.10
CA ARG A 136 -15.88 -2.38 12.14
C ARG A 136 -15.93 -3.15 13.46
N ALA A 137 -16.02 -4.47 13.40
CA ALA A 137 -16.06 -5.33 14.58
C ALA A 137 -14.74 -5.29 15.37
N ARG A 138 -13.65 -4.86 14.76
CA ARG A 138 -12.33 -4.74 15.40
C ARG A 138 -12.09 -3.31 15.84
N ARG A 139 -11.53 -3.15 17.03
CA ARG A 139 -11.07 -1.84 17.52
C ARG A 139 -9.55 -1.83 17.61
N PRO A 140 -8.89 -0.73 17.20
CA PRO A 140 -7.46 -0.60 17.43
C PRO A 140 -7.19 -0.61 18.95
N PRO A 141 -6.12 -1.27 19.41
CA PRO A 141 -5.81 -1.33 20.83
C PRO A 141 -5.55 0.07 21.40
N PRO A 142 -5.88 0.29 22.69
CA PRO A 142 -5.64 1.56 23.35
C PRO A 142 -4.15 1.92 23.30
N GLY A 143 -3.85 3.13 22.82
CA GLY A 143 -2.46 3.61 22.68
C GLY A 143 -1.84 3.45 21.29
N ALA A 144 -2.40 2.62 20.39
CA ALA A 144 -1.98 2.54 19.00
C ALA A 144 -2.53 3.72 18.18
N ARG A 145 -2.05 4.94 18.50
CA ARG A 145 -2.50 6.20 17.85
C ARG A 145 -2.32 6.18 16.34
N PHE A 146 -1.32 5.45 15.84
CA PHE A 146 -1.07 5.27 14.42
C PHE A 146 -2.12 4.41 13.69
N LEU A 147 -3.06 3.78 14.40
CA LEU A 147 -4.17 3.01 13.80
C LEU A 147 -5.51 3.75 13.80
N ARG A 148 -5.65 4.88 14.51
CA ARG A 148 -6.96 5.49 14.78
C ARG A 148 -7.70 5.99 13.54
N GLY A 149 -6.97 6.47 12.53
CA GLY A 149 -7.55 6.97 11.28
C GLY A 149 -7.59 5.94 10.16
N LEU A 150 -7.27 4.68 10.45
CA LEU A 150 -7.10 3.66 9.41
C LEU A 150 -8.44 3.22 8.81
N GLU A 151 -9.49 3.11 9.62
CA GLU A 151 -10.84 2.80 9.14
C GLU A 151 -11.35 3.86 8.17
N ASP A 152 -11.22 5.14 8.54
CA ASP A 152 -11.60 6.27 7.69
C ASP A 152 -10.71 6.35 6.44
N ALA A 153 -9.41 6.09 6.58
CA ALA A 153 -8.50 5.98 5.44
C ALA A 153 -8.90 4.84 4.48
N ALA A 154 -9.44 3.75 5.02
CA ALA A 154 -9.82 2.58 4.25
C ALA A 154 -11.15 2.75 3.51
N ARG A 155 -12.06 3.67 3.89
CA ARG A 155 -13.42 3.82 3.30
C ARG A 155 -13.54 4.80 2.14
N HIS A 156 -14.07 4.35 1.00
CA HIS A 156 -14.09 5.11 -0.27
C HIS A 156 -14.99 6.33 -0.34
N GLU A 157 -15.97 6.43 0.54
CA GLU A 157 -17.06 7.39 0.44
C GLU A 157 -16.80 8.68 1.24
N VAL A 158 -15.64 8.81 1.91
CA VAL A 158 -15.34 9.92 2.80
C VAL A 158 -14.48 10.98 2.09
N PRO A 159 -14.96 12.22 1.89
CA PRO A 159 -14.16 13.32 1.32
C PRO A 159 -12.86 13.61 2.09
N GLU A 160 -12.82 13.28 3.39
CA GLU A 160 -11.71 13.52 4.30
C GLU A 160 -10.62 12.43 4.28
N ARG A 161 -10.77 11.39 3.46
CA ARG A 161 -9.85 10.24 3.37
C ARG A 161 -8.37 10.59 3.34
N PRO A 162 -7.92 11.57 2.51
CA PRO A 162 -6.50 11.95 2.46
C PRO A 162 -5.99 12.50 3.80
N ARG A 163 -6.85 13.13 4.61
CA ARG A 163 -6.48 13.68 5.92
C ARG A 163 -6.27 12.55 6.94
N ALA A 164 -7.21 11.61 7.04
CA ALA A 164 -7.12 10.48 7.96
C ALA A 164 -5.95 9.54 7.62
N ALA A 165 -5.76 9.25 6.33
CA ALA A 165 -4.62 8.48 5.84
C ALA A 165 -3.28 9.19 6.13
N ARG A 166 -3.17 10.49 5.80
CA ARG A 166 -1.97 11.29 6.08
C ARG A 166 -1.65 11.35 7.58
N ALA A 167 -2.66 11.47 8.44
CA ALA A 167 -2.48 11.45 9.88
C ALA A 167 -1.92 10.10 10.38
N THR A 168 -2.47 9.00 9.87
CA THR A 168 -2.02 7.62 10.16
C THR A 168 -0.57 7.42 9.72
N ILE A 169 -0.22 7.83 8.51
CA ILE A 169 1.14 7.69 7.96
C ILE A 169 2.15 8.52 8.77
N ARG A 170 1.82 9.77 9.12
CA ARG A 170 2.66 10.61 9.97
C ARG A 170 2.81 10.10 11.40
N ALA A 171 1.76 9.52 11.97
CA ALA A 171 1.84 8.88 13.27
C ALA A 171 2.73 7.63 13.22
N SER A 172 2.65 6.86 12.14
CA SER A 172 3.52 5.70 11.90
C SER A 172 4.98 6.10 11.74
N ALA A 173 5.26 7.18 10.99
CA ALA A 173 6.61 7.71 10.82
C ALA A 173 7.23 8.21 12.13
N ARG A 174 6.42 8.73 13.07
CA ARG A 174 6.86 9.07 14.43
C ARG A 174 7.24 7.86 15.27
N VAL A 175 6.73 6.67 14.95
CA VAL A 175 7.00 5.42 15.68
C VAL A 175 8.19 4.67 15.07
N ALA A 176 8.24 4.55 13.75
CA ALA A 176 9.25 3.74 13.06
C ALA A 176 10.42 4.54 12.47
N GLY A 177 10.28 5.86 12.35
CA GLY A 177 11.11 6.70 11.49
C GLY A 177 10.55 6.86 10.07
N GLU A 178 10.94 7.92 9.37
CA GLU A 178 10.41 8.23 8.04
C GLU A 178 10.88 7.25 6.95
N ALA A 179 12.15 6.88 6.95
CA ALA A 179 12.73 6.01 5.93
C ALA A 179 12.03 4.64 5.82
N PRO A 180 11.84 3.86 6.91
CA PRO A 180 11.15 2.57 6.82
C PRO A 180 9.68 2.71 6.43
N VAL A 181 8.99 3.77 6.88
CA VAL A 181 7.60 4.03 6.48
C VAL A 181 7.52 4.38 5.00
N ARG A 182 8.41 5.25 4.49
CA ARG A 182 8.45 5.62 3.08
C ARG A 182 8.69 4.38 2.20
N GLU A 183 9.63 3.52 2.58
CA GLU A 183 9.93 2.32 1.82
C GLU A 183 8.77 1.32 1.83
N ALA A 184 8.14 1.09 2.99
CA ALA A 184 6.97 0.22 3.09
C ALA A 184 5.79 0.72 2.24
N VAL A 185 5.49 2.03 2.30
CA VAL A 185 4.44 2.64 1.47
C VAL A 185 4.76 2.50 -0.01
N ARG A 186 6.01 2.79 -0.41
CA ARG A 186 6.46 2.68 -1.79
C ARG A 186 6.32 1.24 -2.29
N ALA A 187 6.82 0.26 -1.54
CA ALA A 187 6.79 -1.14 -1.90
C ALA A 187 5.34 -1.67 -2.05
N ASP A 188 4.46 -1.37 -1.10
CA ASP A 188 3.06 -1.80 -1.16
C ASP A 188 2.31 -1.20 -2.35
N LEU A 189 2.47 0.11 -2.58
CA LEU A 189 1.84 0.79 -3.72
C LEU A 189 2.37 0.30 -5.06
N LEU A 190 3.67 -0.01 -5.16
CA LEU A 190 4.25 -0.60 -6.36
C LEU A 190 3.70 -2.00 -6.63
N GLY A 191 3.65 -2.86 -5.59
CA GLY A 191 3.05 -4.19 -5.70
C GLY A 191 1.60 -4.13 -6.17
N TRP A 192 0.81 -3.22 -5.61
CA TRP A 192 -0.58 -3.00 -6.05
C TRP A 192 -0.70 -2.43 -7.46
N ALA A 193 0.14 -1.46 -7.82
CA ALA A 193 0.08 -0.79 -9.11
C ALA A 193 0.42 -1.74 -10.28
N LEU A 194 1.32 -2.69 -10.06
CA LEU A 194 1.80 -3.63 -11.07
C LEU A 194 1.09 -4.99 -11.03
N ALA A 195 0.24 -5.24 -10.02
CA ALA A 195 -0.57 -6.44 -9.92
C ALA A 195 -1.56 -6.55 -11.09
N ASP A 196 -1.85 -7.78 -11.50
CA ASP A 196 -2.91 -8.07 -12.47
C ASP A 196 -4.27 -7.94 -11.76
N PRO A 197 -5.16 -7.01 -12.17
CA PRO A 197 -6.46 -6.83 -11.52
C PRO A 197 -7.42 -8.02 -11.73
N ARG A 198 -7.06 -9.01 -12.55
CA ARG A 198 -7.86 -10.23 -12.82
C ARG A 198 -7.50 -11.40 -11.91
N ARG A 199 -6.46 -11.27 -11.10
CA ARG A 199 -6.06 -12.26 -10.08
C ARG A 199 -6.53 -11.81 -8.71
#